data_AF-A0A0C2FM30-F1
#
_entry.id   AF-A0A0C2FM30-F1
#
_cell.length_a   1.000
_cell.length_b   1.000
_cell.length_c   1.000
_cell.angle_alpha   90.00
_cell.angle_beta   90.00
_cell.angle_gamma   90.00
#
_symmetry.space_group_name_H-M   'P 1'
#
loop_
_entity.id
_entity.type
_entity.pdbx_description
1 polymer ?
#
loop_
_entity_poly.entity_id
_entity_poly.type
_entity_poly.pdbx_seq_one_letter_code
_entity_poly.pdbx_strand_id
1 'polypeptide(L)'
;MSDLIVKDNALMNASYNLALVEQRLILLAIIEARETGKGINANDPLTVHASSYINQFNVERHTAYQALKDACKDLFARQFSYQEKRERGRINITSRWVSQIGYMDDTATVEIIFAPAVVPLITRLEEQFTQYDIEQISGLSSAYAVRMYELLICWRSTGKTPIIELDEFRKRIGVLDTEYTRTDNLKMRVIELALKQINEHTDITASYEQHKKGRVITGFSFKFKHKKQNSDKTPKNSDSSPRIVKHSQIPTNIVKQPENAKMSDLEHRASRVTGEIMRNRLSDRFKQGDESAIDMMKRIQSEIITDAIADQWESKLEEFGVVF
;
A
#
# COMPACT_ATOMS: atom_id res chain seq x y z
N MET A 1 21.81 8.39 -3.48
CA MET A 1 20.35 8.38 -3.18
C MET A 1 19.48 8.28 -4.45
N SER A 2 19.99 8.59 -5.65
CA SER A 2 19.23 8.60 -6.93
C SER A 2 18.93 7.23 -7.55
N ASP A 3 19.81 6.24 -7.42
CA ASP A 3 19.76 5.05 -8.29
C ASP A 3 18.75 4.00 -7.82
N LEU A 4 18.55 3.90 -6.50
CA LEU A 4 17.48 3.12 -5.90
C LEU A 4 16.11 3.63 -6.38
N ILE A 5 15.94 4.96 -6.47
CA ILE A 5 14.71 5.60 -6.95
C ILE A 5 14.45 5.26 -8.43
N VAL A 6 15.48 5.20 -9.28
CA VAL A 6 15.33 4.83 -10.70
C VAL A 6 14.88 3.38 -10.85
N LYS A 7 15.48 2.46 -10.07
CA LYS A 7 15.10 1.04 -10.08
C LYS A 7 13.70 0.82 -9.51
N ASP A 8 13.37 1.48 -8.40
CA ASP A 8 12.04 1.46 -7.79
C ASP A 8 10.99 1.93 -8.79
N ASN A 9 11.23 3.08 -9.45
CA ASN A 9 10.33 3.65 -10.44
C ASN A 9 10.20 2.76 -11.68
N ALA A 10 11.28 2.10 -12.11
CA ALA A 10 11.24 1.20 -13.26
C ALA A 10 10.44 -0.08 -12.96
N LEU A 11 10.61 -0.68 -11.77
CA LEU A 11 9.79 -1.82 -11.37
C LEU A 11 8.34 -1.39 -11.17
N MET A 12 8.10 -0.26 -10.51
CA MET A 12 6.78 0.31 -10.34
C MET A 12 6.10 0.51 -11.71
N ASN A 13 6.74 1.20 -12.65
CA ASN A 13 6.19 1.35 -14.01
C ASN A 13 5.97 0.01 -14.72
N ALA A 14 6.87 -0.96 -14.51
CA ALA A 14 6.70 -2.29 -15.07
C ALA A 14 5.57 -3.09 -14.39
N SER A 15 5.32 -2.87 -13.08
CA SER A 15 4.27 -3.52 -12.29
C SER A 15 2.89 -3.10 -12.80
N TYR A 16 2.79 -1.89 -13.32
CA TYR A 16 1.54 -1.34 -13.83
C TYR A 16 1.10 -1.98 -15.16
N ASN A 17 1.99 -2.71 -15.84
CA ASN A 17 1.68 -3.42 -17.08
C ASN A 17 1.25 -4.88 -16.86
N LEU A 18 1.16 -5.32 -15.59
CA LEU A 18 0.68 -6.66 -15.24
C LEU A 18 -0.85 -6.71 -15.32
N ALA A 19 -1.37 -7.84 -15.78
CA ALA A 19 -2.79 -8.13 -15.70
C ALA A 19 -3.22 -8.25 -14.22
N LEU A 20 -4.52 -8.05 -13.97
CA LEU A 20 -5.08 -8.10 -12.62
C LEU A 20 -4.76 -9.42 -11.90
N VAL A 21 -4.84 -10.56 -12.61
CA VAL A 21 -4.56 -11.87 -12.01
C VAL A 21 -3.08 -12.00 -11.63
N GLU A 22 -2.17 -11.44 -12.41
CA GLU A 22 -0.73 -11.42 -12.10
C GLU A 22 -0.44 -10.54 -10.88
N GLN A 23 -1.09 -9.37 -10.77
CA GLN A 23 -0.99 -8.51 -9.58
C GLN A 23 -1.51 -9.24 -8.33
N ARG A 24 -2.68 -9.89 -8.43
CA ARG A 24 -3.28 -10.66 -7.33
C ARG A 24 -2.43 -11.87 -6.95
N LEU A 25 -1.79 -12.54 -7.91
CA LEU A 25 -0.85 -13.63 -7.67
C LEU A 25 0.35 -13.16 -6.83
N ILE A 26 1.00 -12.04 -7.22
CA ILE A 26 2.11 -11.46 -6.46
C ILE A 26 1.68 -11.12 -5.04
N LEU A 27 0.50 -10.52 -4.90
CA LEU A 27 -0.05 -10.10 -3.62
C LEU A 27 -0.34 -11.27 -2.69
N LEU A 28 -0.92 -12.37 -3.20
CA LEU A 28 -1.11 -13.59 -2.42
C LEU A 28 0.21 -14.21 -1.99
N ALA A 29 1.22 -14.22 -2.86
CA ALA A 29 2.54 -14.73 -2.51
C ALA A 29 3.19 -13.92 -1.38
N ILE A 30 3.01 -12.59 -1.37
CA ILE A 30 3.49 -11.72 -0.28
C ILE A 30 2.74 -12.04 1.03
N ILE A 31 1.42 -12.18 0.97
CA ILE A 31 0.59 -12.49 2.16
C ILE A 31 1.02 -13.82 2.78
N GLU A 32 1.17 -14.85 1.96
CA GLU A 32 1.58 -16.17 2.42
C GLU A 32 3.01 -16.17 2.99
N ALA A 33 3.96 -15.47 2.34
CA ALA A 33 5.33 -15.34 2.85
C ALA A 33 5.37 -14.72 4.26
N ARG A 34 4.45 -13.77 4.52
CA ARG A 34 4.27 -13.15 5.83
C ARG A 34 3.63 -14.10 6.84
N GLU A 35 2.50 -14.72 6.49
CA GLU A 35 1.77 -15.62 7.38
C GLU A 35 2.61 -16.82 7.81
N THR A 36 3.46 -17.32 6.90
CA THR A 36 4.35 -18.45 7.17
C THR A 36 5.68 -18.05 7.80
N GLY A 37 6.01 -16.76 7.84
CA GLY A 37 7.28 -16.25 8.36
C GLY A 37 8.52 -16.68 7.55
N LYS A 38 8.35 -17.24 6.35
CA LYS A 38 9.46 -17.66 5.47
C LYS A 38 10.27 -16.48 4.93
N GLY A 39 9.65 -15.29 4.89
CA GLY A 39 10.23 -14.13 4.22
C GLY A 39 10.26 -14.30 2.70
N ILE A 40 10.76 -13.28 1.99
CA ILE A 40 10.82 -13.27 0.52
C ILE A 40 12.29 -13.21 0.09
N ASN A 41 12.74 -14.21 -0.67
CA ASN A 41 14.09 -14.25 -1.22
C ASN A 41 14.11 -14.85 -2.63
N ALA A 42 15.29 -14.94 -3.24
CA ALA A 42 15.46 -15.33 -4.64
C ALA A 42 15.69 -16.84 -4.86
N ASN A 43 15.60 -17.65 -3.80
CA ASN A 43 15.89 -19.09 -3.84
C ASN A 43 14.70 -19.94 -3.39
N ASP A 44 13.88 -19.42 -2.48
CA ASP A 44 12.79 -20.19 -1.88
C ASP A 44 11.45 -19.94 -2.62
N PRO A 45 10.71 -21.02 -2.98
CA PRO A 45 9.37 -20.89 -3.55
C PRO A 45 8.33 -20.36 -2.57
N LEU A 46 7.42 -19.53 -3.08
CA LEU A 46 6.19 -19.08 -2.41
C LEU A 46 4.98 -19.80 -3.03
N THR A 47 4.09 -20.38 -2.22
CA THR A 47 3.08 -21.36 -2.64
C THR A 47 1.64 -20.80 -2.59
N VAL A 48 1.18 -20.19 -3.68
CA VAL A 48 -0.17 -19.63 -3.72
C VAL A 48 -1.22 -20.72 -3.95
N HIS A 49 -2.15 -20.85 -3.01
CA HIS A 49 -3.30 -21.74 -3.13
C HIS A 49 -4.45 -21.09 -3.91
N ALA A 50 -5.10 -21.85 -4.79
CA ALA A 50 -6.31 -21.39 -5.47
C ALA A 50 -7.45 -21.05 -4.49
N SER A 51 -7.52 -21.74 -3.34
CA SER A 51 -8.47 -21.42 -2.27
C SER A 51 -8.26 -20.02 -1.70
N SER A 52 -7.00 -19.60 -1.48
CA SER A 52 -6.67 -18.25 -1.02
C SER A 52 -7.10 -17.21 -2.05
N TYR A 53 -6.92 -17.49 -3.34
CA TYR A 53 -7.38 -16.60 -4.41
C TYR A 53 -8.91 -16.46 -4.45
N ILE A 54 -9.64 -17.57 -4.31
CA ILE A 54 -11.11 -17.58 -4.22
C ILE A 54 -11.59 -16.77 -3.02
N ASN A 55 -11.05 -17.06 -1.83
CA ASN A 55 -11.50 -16.45 -0.60
C ASN A 55 -11.18 -14.95 -0.55
N GLN A 56 -9.98 -14.57 -1.00
CA GLN A 56 -9.52 -13.18 -0.90
C GLN A 56 -10.19 -12.26 -1.92
N PHE A 57 -10.45 -12.74 -3.15
CA PHE A 57 -10.94 -11.91 -4.26
C PHE A 57 -12.34 -12.28 -4.73
N ASN A 58 -13.02 -13.20 -4.05
CA ASN A 58 -14.36 -13.68 -4.37
C ASN A 58 -14.53 -14.08 -5.85
N VAL A 59 -13.53 -14.81 -6.38
CA VAL A 59 -13.53 -15.27 -7.77
C VAL A 59 -14.23 -16.62 -7.92
N GLU A 60 -14.63 -16.94 -9.15
CA GLU A 60 -15.29 -18.20 -9.46
C GLU A 60 -14.36 -19.41 -9.18
N ARG A 61 -14.85 -20.35 -8.36
CA ARG A 61 -14.08 -21.50 -7.89
C ARG A 61 -13.53 -22.40 -9.00
N HIS A 62 -14.31 -22.60 -10.06
CA HIS A 62 -14.00 -23.55 -11.12
C HIS A 62 -12.85 -23.08 -12.01
N THR A 63 -12.67 -21.76 -12.16
CA THR A 63 -11.68 -21.15 -13.05
C THR A 63 -10.49 -20.56 -12.30
N ALA A 64 -10.57 -20.40 -10.98
CA ALA A 64 -9.54 -19.81 -10.13
C ALA A 64 -8.15 -20.43 -10.32
N TYR A 65 -8.05 -21.76 -10.29
CA TYR A 65 -6.77 -22.44 -10.44
C TYR A 65 -6.15 -22.22 -11.82
N GLN A 66 -6.96 -22.37 -12.88
CA GLN A 66 -6.51 -22.16 -14.25
C GLN A 66 -6.05 -20.70 -14.46
N ALA A 67 -6.79 -19.74 -13.90
CA ALA A 67 -6.41 -18.33 -13.95
C ALA A 67 -5.06 -18.06 -13.28
N LEU A 68 -4.78 -18.66 -12.11
CA LEU A 68 -3.47 -18.55 -11.47
C LEU A 68 -2.37 -19.23 -12.30
N LYS A 69 -2.65 -20.40 -12.87
CA LYS A 69 -1.69 -21.15 -13.70
C LYS A 69 -1.29 -20.35 -14.94
N ASP A 70 -2.24 -19.70 -15.61
CA ASP A 70 -1.97 -18.86 -16.76
C ASP A 70 -1.27 -17.55 -16.37
N ALA A 71 -1.68 -16.93 -15.25
CA ALA A 71 -0.99 -15.77 -14.71
C ALA A 71 0.48 -16.06 -14.35
N CYS A 72 0.81 -17.25 -13.83
CA CYS A 72 2.20 -17.64 -13.59
C CYS A 72 3.01 -17.67 -14.89
N LYS A 73 2.45 -18.21 -15.98
CA LYS A 73 3.12 -18.27 -17.29
C LYS A 73 3.34 -16.88 -17.87
N ASP A 74 2.31 -16.04 -17.81
CA ASP A 74 2.39 -14.66 -18.28
C ASP A 74 3.44 -13.89 -17.50
N LEU A 75 3.42 -13.99 -16.17
CA LEU A 75 4.38 -13.32 -15.30
C LEU A 75 5.82 -13.80 -15.53
N PHE A 76 6.01 -15.09 -15.80
CA PHE A 76 7.32 -15.66 -16.14
C PHE A 76 7.85 -15.14 -17.49
N ALA A 77 6.96 -14.92 -18.47
CA ALA A 77 7.32 -14.35 -19.76
C ALA A 77 7.68 -12.85 -19.68
N ARG A 78 7.26 -12.15 -18.63
CA ARG A 78 7.53 -10.71 -18.46
C ARG A 78 8.97 -10.43 -18.06
N GLN A 79 9.48 -9.34 -18.61
CA GLN A 79 10.76 -8.75 -18.27
C GLN A 79 10.63 -7.23 -18.19
N PHE A 80 11.54 -6.61 -17.44
CA PHE A 80 11.65 -5.16 -17.36
C PHE A 80 13.11 -4.76 -17.47
N SER A 81 13.36 -3.53 -17.93
CA SER A 81 14.70 -2.99 -18.07
C SER A 81 14.86 -1.69 -17.30
N TYR A 82 16.03 -1.48 -16.73
CA TYR A 82 16.38 -0.27 -15.98
C TYR A 82 17.88 0.03 -16.08
N GLN A 83 18.26 1.24 -15.69
CA GLN A 83 19.65 1.68 -15.67
C GLN A 83 20.16 1.81 -14.23
N GLU A 84 21.38 1.35 -14.00
CA GLU A 84 22.10 1.60 -12.75
C GLU A 84 23.46 2.24 -13.04
N LYS A 85 23.95 3.09 -12.14
CA LYS A 85 25.32 3.57 -12.21
C LYS A 85 26.28 2.51 -11.68
N ARG A 86 27.44 2.42 -12.30
CA ARG A 86 28.61 1.63 -11.90
C ARG A 86 29.83 2.54 -11.94
N GLU A 87 30.95 2.09 -11.38
CA GLU A 87 32.18 2.90 -11.28
C GLU A 87 32.62 3.51 -12.63
N ARG A 88 32.43 2.77 -13.74
CA ARG A 88 32.87 3.18 -15.08
C ARG A 88 31.75 3.68 -16.01
N GLY A 89 30.54 3.94 -15.50
CA GLY A 89 29.44 4.45 -16.34
C GLY A 89 28.05 3.99 -15.90
N ARG A 90 27.12 3.87 -16.86
CA ARG A 90 25.79 3.31 -16.62
C ARG A 90 25.68 1.93 -17.26
N ILE A 91 25.08 0.99 -16.55
CA ILE A 91 24.74 -0.33 -17.06
C ILE A 91 23.23 -0.40 -17.33
N ASN A 92 22.85 -0.93 -18.50
CA ASN A 92 21.47 -1.31 -18.80
C ASN A 92 21.26 -2.75 -18.30
N ILE A 93 20.31 -2.94 -17.40
CA ILE A 93 19.98 -4.24 -16.81
C ILE A 93 18.59 -4.62 -17.29
N THR A 94 18.42 -5.87 -17.73
CA THR A 94 17.12 -6.48 -18.02
C THR A 94 16.92 -7.64 -17.08
N SER A 95 15.80 -7.66 -16.35
CA SER A 95 15.46 -8.70 -15.37
C SER A 95 14.06 -9.26 -15.63
N ARG A 96 13.87 -10.52 -15.23
CA ARG A 96 12.55 -11.15 -15.11
C ARG A 96 11.84 -10.70 -13.84
N TRP A 97 10.53 -10.93 -13.78
CA TRP A 97 9.72 -10.82 -12.57
C TRP A 97 9.96 -12.00 -11.62
N VAL A 98 9.83 -13.20 -12.16
CA VAL A 98 10.03 -14.47 -11.46
C VAL A 98 11.12 -15.26 -12.17
N SER A 99 12.00 -15.91 -11.40
CA SER A 99 13.08 -16.77 -11.90
C SER A 99 12.59 -18.19 -12.15
N GLN A 100 11.55 -18.63 -11.44
CA GLN A 100 10.97 -19.95 -11.53
C GLN A 100 9.47 -19.90 -11.23
N ILE A 101 8.72 -20.77 -11.90
CA ILE A 101 7.31 -21.05 -11.60
C ILE A 101 7.10 -22.57 -11.49
N GLY A 102 6.14 -22.98 -10.67
CA GLY A 102 5.69 -24.35 -10.51
C GLY A 102 4.17 -24.42 -10.38
N TYR A 103 3.59 -25.58 -10.66
CA TYR A 103 2.15 -25.81 -10.46
C TYR A 103 1.92 -27.27 -10.11
N MET A 104 1.02 -27.50 -9.15
CA MET A 104 0.63 -28.83 -8.69
C MET A 104 -0.89 -28.97 -8.85
N ASP A 105 -1.29 -29.74 -9.86
CA ASP A 105 -2.70 -29.88 -10.26
C ASP A 105 -3.52 -30.59 -9.14
N ASP A 106 -2.94 -31.59 -8.49
CA ASP A 106 -3.60 -32.40 -7.43
C ASP A 106 -4.01 -31.57 -6.20
N THR A 107 -3.23 -30.53 -5.87
CA THR A 107 -3.47 -29.66 -4.71
C THR A 107 -3.98 -28.27 -5.11
N ALA A 108 -4.15 -28.01 -6.41
CA ALA A 108 -4.52 -26.71 -6.95
C ALA A 108 -3.65 -25.55 -6.41
N THR A 109 -2.32 -25.77 -6.40
CA THR A 109 -1.33 -24.76 -5.96
C THR A 109 -0.42 -24.34 -7.11
N VAL A 110 0.05 -23.10 -7.03
CA VAL A 110 1.12 -22.58 -7.89
C VAL A 110 2.26 -22.09 -7.03
N GLU A 111 3.47 -22.17 -7.56
CA GLU A 111 4.68 -21.69 -6.89
C GLU A 111 5.39 -20.68 -7.74
N ILE A 112 5.94 -19.64 -7.10
CA ILE A 112 6.79 -18.66 -7.76
C ILE A 112 8.04 -18.37 -6.94
N ILE A 113 9.17 -18.15 -7.61
CA ILE A 113 10.39 -17.60 -7.01
C ILE A 113 10.63 -16.23 -7.67
N PHE A 114 10.73 -15.17 -6.87
CA PHE A 114 11.02 -13.84 -7.40
C PHE A 114 12.46 -13.74 -7.89
N ALA A 115 12.67 -12.99 -8.98
CA ALA A 115 14.03 -12.71 -9.45
C ALA A 115 14.80 -11.86 -8.41
N PRO A 116 16.13 -12.02 -8.28
CA PRO A 116 16.93 -11.26 -7.31
C PRO A 116 16.78 -9.74 -7.40
N ALA A 117 16.54 -9.21 -8.60
CA ALA A 117 16.33 -7.78 -8.80
C ALA A 117 15.01 -7.28 -8.19
N VAL A 118 14.01 -8.15 -8.09
CA VAL A 118 12.63 -7.87 -7.65
C VAL A 118 12.47 -8.03 -6.14
N VAL A 119 13.16 -8.99 -5.51
CA VAL A 119 13.11 -9.25 -4.06
C VAL A 119 13.21 -7.98 -3.21
N PRO A 120 14.26 -7.13 -3.30
CA PRO A 120 14.38 -5.95 -2.42
C PRO A 120 13.27 -4.92 -2.63
N LEU A 121 12.61 -4.97 -3.79
CA LEU A 121 11.52 -4.07 -4.14
C LEU A 121 10.20 -4.63 -3.63
N ILE A 122 9.99 -5.93 -3.69
CA ILE A 122 8.83 -6.60 -3.11
C ILE A 122 8.83 -6.50 -1.58
N THR A 123 9.98 -6.63 -0.91
CA THR A 123 10.06 -6.42 0.54
C THR A 123 9.70 -4.98 0.95
N ARG A 124 10.05 -3.99 0.11
CA ARG A 124 9.64 -2.59 0.33
C ARG A 124 8.19 -2.32 -0.05
N LEU A 125 7.71 -2.96 -1.11
CA LEU A 125 6.31 -2.95 -1.49
C LEU A 125 5.48 -3.60 -0.40
N GLU A 126 5.92 -4.70 0.20
CA GLU A 126 5.28 -5.35 1.34
C GLU A 126 5.07 -4.35 2.48
N GLU A 127 6.10 -3.60 2.88
CA GLU A 127 5.98 -2.53 3.89
C GLU A 127 4.92 -1.47 3.51
N GLN A 128 4.76 -1.14 2.22
CA GLN A 128 3.78 -0.19 1.72
C GLN A 128 2.36 -0.76 1.54
N PHE A 129 2.23 -2.00 1.04
CA PHE A 129 0.98 -2.78 0.96
C PHE A 129 0.40 -3.00 2.34
N THR A 130 1.24 -3.05 3.39
CA THR A 130 0.78 -3.11 4.79
C THR A 130 0.04 -1.85 5.24
N GLN A 131 0.17 -0.71 4.53
CA GLN A 131 -0.48 0.54 4.90
C GLN A 131 -1.88 0.72 4.31
N TYR A 132 -2.26 -0.08 3.31
CA TYR A 132 -3.63 -0.10 2.78
C TYR A 132 -4.16 -1.52 2.83
N ASP A 133 -5.19 -1.76 3.66
CA ASP A 133 -5.74 -3.08 3.86
C ASP A 133 -6.06 -3.75 2.52
N ILE A 134 -5.60 -4.98 2.33
CA ILE A 134 -5.92 -5.85 1.18
C ILE A 134 -7.43 -5.88 0.91
N GLU A 135 -8.23 -5.74 1.96
CA GLU A 135 -9.69 -5.61 1.93
C GLU A 135 -10.18 -4.46 1.04
N GLN A 136 -9.41 -3.39 0.93
CA GLN A 136 -9.76 -2.23 0.10
C GLN A 136 -9.55 -2.53 -1.38
N ILE A 137 -8.60 -3.39 -1.75
CA ILE A 137 -8.32 -3.69 -3.16
C ILE A 137 -8.93 -5.00 -3.63
N SER A 138 -9.39 -5.87 -2.72
CA SER A 138 -10.00 -7.15 -3.06
C SER A 138 -11.24 -7.03 -3.93
N GLY A 139 -12.09 -6.02 -3.66
CA GLY A 139 -13.30 -5.73 -4.43
C GLY A 139 -13.05 -5.05 -5.78
N LEU A 140 -11.81 -4.65 -6.09
CA LEU A 140 -11.48 -3.98 -7.34
C LEU A 140 -11.21 -5.01 -8.43
N SER A 141 -11.95 -4.89 -9.53
CA SER A 141 -11.93 -5.82 -10.68
C SER A 141 -11.18 -5.27 -11.90
N SER A 142 -10.69 -4.04 -11.82
CA SER A 142 -9.83 -3.43 -12.85
C SER A 142 -8.43 -3.19 -12.30
N ALA A 143 -7.40 -3.57 -13.05
CA ALA A 143 -6.01 -3.26 -12.72
C ALA A 143 -5.80 -1.73 -12.58
N TYR A 144 -6.49 -0.93 -13.41
CA TYR A 144 -6.46 0.53 -13.28
C TYR A 144 -7.16 1.03 -12.00
N ALA A 145 -8.17 0.32 -11.50
CA ALA A 145 -8.83 0.68 -10.25
C ALA A 145 -7.92 0.43 -9.04
N VAL A 146 -7.28 -0.74 -8.99
CA VAL A 146 -6.26 -1.06 -7.98
C VAL A 146 -5.18 0.02 -8.02
N ARG A 147 -4.64 0.31 -9.21
CA ARG A 147 -3.55 1.26 -9.35
C ARG A 147 -3.93 2.70 -9.00
N MET A 148 -5.12 3.13 -9.38
CA MET A 148 -5.65 4.44 -9.00
C MET A 148 -5.78 4.53 -7.47
N TYR A 149 -6.30 3.49 -6.81
CA TYR A 149 -6.42 3.48 -5.35
C TYR A 149 -5.06 3.61 -4.67
N GLU A 150 -4.06 2.83 -5.12
CA GLU A 150 -2.68 2.92 -4.63
C GLU A 150 -2.10 4.33 -4.80
N LEU A 151 -2.33 4.95 -5.97
CA LEU A 151 -1.88 6.32 -6.23
C LEU A 151 -2.53 7.32 -5.27
N LEU A 152 -3.82 7.19 -5.00
CA LEU A 152 -4.55 8.09 -4.10
C LEU A 152 -4.09 7.92 -2.65
N ILE A 153 -3.88 6.68 -2.21
CA ILE A 153 -3.56 6.39 -0.81
C ILE A 153 -2.16 6.87 -0.41
N CYS A 154 -1.24 7.05 -1.37
CA CYS A 154 0.01 7.78 -1.13
C CYS A 154 -0.20 9.20 -0.60
N TRP A 155 -1.37 9.81 -0.85
CA TRP A 155 -1.73 11.15 -0.40
C TRP A 155 -2.77 11.13 0.73
N ARG A 156 -2.91 10.02 1.46
CA ARG A 156 -3.96 9.81 2.49
C ARG A 156 -4.00 10.93 3.53
N SER A 157 -2.85 11.49 3.92
CA SER A 157 -2.75 12.61 4.86
C SER A 157 -3.29 13.92 4.30
N THR A 158 -3.08 14.20 3.01
CA THR A 158 -3.50 15.45 2.36
C THR A 158 -4.92 15.36 1.80
N GLY A 159 -5.40 14.15 1.47
CA GLY A 159 -6.72 13.91 0.86
C GLY A 159 -6.84 14.41 -0.59
N LYS A 160 -5.73 14.82 -1.21
CA LYS A 160 -5.68 15.28 -2.60
C LYS A 160 -4.29 15.10 -3.20
N THR A 161 -4.24 14.89 -4.51
CA THR A 161 -2.99 14.86 -5.27
C THR A 161 -2.63 16.27 -5.75
N PRO A 162 -1.34 16.55 -6.04
CA PRO A 162 -0.98 17.66 -6.91
C PRO A 162 -1.57 17.47 -8.31
N ILE A 163 -1.42 18.48 -9.17
CA ILE A 163 -1.70 18.32 -10.60
C ILE A 163 -0.66 17.35 -11.16
N ILE A 164 -1.13 16.21 -11.63
CA ILE A 164 -0.31 15.20 -12.31
C ILE A 164 -0.45 15.47 -13.81
N GLU A 165 0.66 15.76 -14.48
CA GLU A 165 0.68 15.96 -15.93
C GLU A 165 0.16 14.73 -16.67
N LEU A 166 -0.44 14.93 -17.84
CA LEU A 166 -1.12 13.85 -18.58
C LEU A 166 -0.19 12.66 -18.85
N ASP A 167 1.03 12.91 -19.34
CA ASP A 167 1.98 11.85 -19.68
C ASP A 167 2.47 11.11 -18.43
N GLU A 168 2.71 11.85 -17.35
CA GLU A 168 3.10 11.28 -16.07
C GLU A 168 1.96 10.45 -15.45
N PHE A 169 0.72 10.93 -15.55
CA PHE A 169 -0.46 10.20 -15.09
C PHE A 169 -0.62 8.87 -15.83
N ARG A 170 -0.47 8.87 -17.15
CA ARG A 170 -0.54 7.65 -17.97
C ARG A 170 0.49 6.62 -17.52
N LYS A 171 1.73 7.06 -17.32
CA LYS A 171 2.81 6.20 -16.80
C LYS A 171 2.46 5.64 -15.43
N ARG A 172 2.03 6.49 -14.47
CA ARG A 172 1.72 6.08 -13.09
C ARG A 172 0.54 5.11 -12.97
N ILE A 173 -0.38 5.11 -13.93
CA ILE A 173 -1.53 4.20 -13.97
C ILE A 173 -1.27 2.95 -14.82
N GLY A 174 -0.15 2.89 -15.56
CA GLY A 174 0.16 1.75 -16.43
C GLY A 174 -0.56 1.77 -17.76
N VAL A 175 -0.89 2.96 -18.28
CA VAL A 175 -1.45 3.11 -19.61
C VAL A 175 -0.31 3.26 -20.61
N LEU A 176 -0.18 2.34 -21.56
CA LEU A 176 0.84 2.39 -22.60
C LEU A 176 0.60 3.58 -23.55
N ASP A 177 1.66 4.11 -24.17
CA ASP A 177 1.55 5.25 -25.10
C ASP A 177 0.61 4.96 -26.29
N THR A 178 0.46 3.68 -26.66
CA THR A 178 -0.43 3.21 -27.73
C THR A 178 -1.87 2.99 -27.29
N GLU A 179 -2.16 2.95 -25.99
CA GLU A 179 -3.49 2.65 -25.45
C GLU A 179 -4.28 3.92 -25.13
N TYR A 180 -5.61 3.91 -25.35
CA TYR A 180 -6.47 5.05 -25.01
C TYR A 180 -5.89 6.41 -25.47
N THR A 181 -5.38 6.44 -26.71
CA THR A 181 -4.74 7.62 -27.32
C THR A 181 -5.67 8.82 -27.36
N ARG A 182 -6.98 8.56 -27.55
CA ARG A 182 -8.01 9.59 -27.40
C ARG A 182 -8.31 9.83 -25.92
N THR A 183 -8.29 11.09 -25.50
CA THR A 183 -8.46 11.47 -24.09
C THR A 183 -9.86 11.16 -23.54
N ASP A 184 -10.89 11.09 -24.38
CA ASP A 184 -12.22 10.63 -24.00
C ASP A 184 -12.20 9.18 -23.52
N ASN A 185 -11.53 8.30 -24.26
CA ASN A 185 -11.35 6.89 -23.88
C ASN A 185 -10.52 6.74 -22.61
N LEU A 186 -9.46 7.54 -22.44
CA LEU A 186 -8.66 7.54 -21.20
C LEU A 186 -9.54 7.89 -19.99
N LYS A 187 -10.39 8.91 -20.10
CA LYS A 187 -11.30 9.28 -19.01
C LYS A 187 -12.31 8.18 -18.72
N MET A 188 -13.03 7.71 -19.74
CA MET A 188 -14.13 6.77 -19.54
C MET A 188 -13.65 5.38 -19.07
N ARG A 189 -12.60 4.85 -19.69
CA ARG A 189 -12.15 3.46 -19.47
C ARG A 189 -11.10 3.31 -18.38
N VAL A 190 -10.39 4.38 -18.03
CA VAL A 190 -9.34 4.34 -17.01
C VAL A 190 -9.78 5.12 -15.77
N ILE A 191 -10.01 6.43 -15.90
CA ILE A 191 -10.27 7.29 -14.74
C ILE A 191 -11.65 7.00 -14.12
N GLU A 192 -12.72 7.09 -14.91
CA GLU A 192 -14.10 6.98 -14.43
C GLU A 192 -14.42 5.55 -14.00
N LEU A 193 -13.93 4.55 -14.75
CA LEU A 193 -14.02 3.14 -14.34
C LEU A 193 -13.33 2.91 -12.99
N ALA A 194 -12.10 3.40 -12.81
CA ALA A 194 -11.36 3.25 -11.57
C ALA A 194 -12.07 3.94 -10.40
N LEU A 195 -12.46 5.21 -10.56
CA LEU A 195 -13.13 5.98 -9.51
C LEU A 195 -14.48 5.39 -9.13
N LYS A 196 -15.23 4.84 -10.10
CA LYS A 196 -16.49 4.13 -9.80
C LYS A 196 -16.23 2.94 -8.87
N GLN A 197 -15.28 2.07 -9.22
CA GLN A 197 -14.96 0.91 -8.40
C GLN A 197 -14.44 1.32 -7.01
N ILE A 198 -13.57 2.33 -6.95
CA ILE A 198 -13.04 2.87 -5.70
C ILE A 198 -14.17 3.35 -4.79
N ASN A 199 -15.07 4.16 -5.34
CA ASN A 199 -16.19 4.75 -4.61
C ASN A 199 -17.21 3.70 -4.15
N GLU A 200 -17.29 2.56 -4.81
CA GLU A 200 -18.20 1.46 -4.44
C GLU A 200 -17.56 0.52 -3.41
N HIS A 201 -16.30 0.13 -3.60
CA HIS A 201 -15.70 -1.03 -2.92
C HIS A 201 -14.63 -0.70 -1.88
N THR A 202 -14.24 0.56 -1.70
CA THR A 202 -13.13 0.95 -0.80
C THR A 202 -13.57 1.86 0.35
N ASP A 203 -12.66 2.17 1.26
CA ASP A 203 -12.80 3.07 2.41
C ASP A 203 -12.79 4.55 2.03
N ILE A 204 -12.59 4.90 0.75
CA ILE A 204 -12.57 6.28 0.27
C ILE A 204 -13.65 6.56 -0.78
N THR A 205 -14.04 7.82 -0.86
CA THR A 205 -14.77 8.38 -2.00
C THR A 205 -13.90 9.43 -2.66
N ALA A 206 -13.61 9.24 -3.94
CA ALA A 206 -12.71 10.03 -4.75
C ALA A 206 -13.41 10.65 -5.97
N SER A 207 -12.92 11.82 -6.38
CA SER A 207 -13.30 12.53 -7.59
C SER A 207 -12.06 13.15 -8.25
N TYR A 208 -12.21 13.60 -9.49
CA TYR A 208 -11.11 14.20 -10.25
C TYR A 208 -11.49 15.56 -10.84
N GLU A 209 -10.48 16.40 -11.01
CA GLU A 209 -10.55 17.65 -11.75
C GLU A 209 -9.61 17.55 -12.96
N GLN A 210 -10.11 17.96 -14.13
CA GLN A 210 -9.32 18.05 -15.36
C GLN A 210 -8.73 19.46 -15.48
N HIS A 211 -7.43 19.54 -15.75
CA HIS A 211 -6.72 20.81 -15.96
C HIS A 211 -6.43 20.99 -17.44
N LYS A 212 -6.72 22.19 -17.97
CA LYS A 212 -6.61 22.49 -19.41
C LYS A 212 -5.81 23.76 -19.65
N LYS A 213 -5.07 23.77 -20.75
CA LYS A 213 -4.47 24.96 -21.34
C LYS A 213 -5.09 25.16 -22.72
N GLY A 214 -6.09 26.05 -22.80
CA GLY A 214 -6.95 26.19 -23.97
C GLY A 214 -7.80 24.93 -24.19
N ARG A 215 -7.70 24.31 -25.38
CA ARG A 215 -8.43 23.08 -25.73
C ARG A 215 -7.73 21.79 -25.26
N VAL A 216 -6.46 21.88 -24.88
CA VAL A 216 -5.63 20.71 -24.53
C VAL A 216 -5.72 20.43 -23.04
N ILE A 217 -5.93 19.16 -22.67
CA ILE A 217 -5.85 18.70 -21.28
C ILE A 217 -4.38 18.55 -20.92
N THR A 218 -3.93 19.26 -19.89
CA THR A 218 -2.54 19.24 -19.42
C THR A 218 -2.32 18.25 -18.29
N GLY A 219 -3.37 17.91 -17.54
CA GLY A 219 -3.24 16.97 -16.43
C GLY A 219 -4.51 16.80 -15.62
N PHE A 220 -4.39 16.03 -14.54
CA PHE A 220 -5.48 15.71 -13.62
C PHE A 220 -5.04 15.91 -12.18
N SER A 221 -5.97 16.30 -11.32
CA SER A 221 -5.80 16.22 -9.87
C SER A 221 -6.96 15.46 -9.26
N PHE A 222 -6.70 14.73 -8.20
CA PHE A 222 -7.70 13.93 -7.52
C PHE A 222 -7.93 14.45 -6.10
N LYS A 223 -9.17 14.38 -5.65
CA LYS A 223 -9.57 14.72 -4.28
C LYS A 223 -10.35 13.53 -3.74
N PHE A 224 -10.11 13.17 -2.49
CA PHE A 224 -10.79 12.05 -1.86
C PHE A 224 -10.98 12.28 -0.37
N LYS A 225 -11.94 11.54 0.20
CA LYS A 225 -12.27 11.58 1.62
C LYS A 225 -12.53 10.16 2.11
N HIS A 226 -12.17 9.89 3.36
CA HIS A 226 -12.57 8.64 4.00
C HIS A 226 -14.08 8.59 4.18
N LYS A 227 -14.66 7.43 3.85
CA LYS A 227 -16.01 7.10 4.23
C LYS A 227 -16.06 6.97 5.75
N LYS A 228 -17.09 7.56 6.37
CA LYS A 228 -17.35 7.29 7.79
C LYS A 228 -17.64 5.80 7.90
N GLN A 229 -16.85 5.06 8.68
CA GLN A 229 -17.18 3.68 9.00
C GLN A 229 -18.48 3.71 9.81
N ASN A 230 -19.56 3.20 9.23
CA ASN A 230 -20.71 2.82 10.03
C ASN A 230 -20.30 1.55 10.77
N SER A 231 -20.00 1.68 12.05
CA SER A 231 -20.01 0.54 12.97
C SER A 231 -21.43 0.00 13.05
N ASP A 232 -21.82 -0.89 12.14
CA ASP A 232 -22.95 -1.80 12.31
C ASP A 232 -23.10 -2.74 11.10
N LYS A 233 -22.65 -3.99 11.27
CA LYS A 233 -23.40 -5.19 10.88
C LYS A 233 -23.07 -6.32 11.86
N THR A 234 -23.57 -6.19 13.08
CA THR A 234 -23.85 -7.35 13.94
C THR A 234 -24.79 -8.27 13.16
N PRO A 235 -24.49 -9.58 13.02
CA PRO A 235 -25.43 -10.51 12.40
C PRO A 235 -26.72 -10.53 13.23
N LYS A 236 -27.86 -10.40 12.55
CA LYS A 236 -29.18 -10.60 13.16
C LYS A 236 -29.23 -12.02 13.76
N ASN A 237 -29.43 -12.09 15.08
CA ASN A 237 -29.83 -13.29 15.80
C ASN A 237 -31.02 -13.97 15.08
N SER A 238 -30.82 -15.21 14.67
CA SER A 238 -31.91 -16.19 14.54
C SER A 238 -31.71 -17.24 15.62
N ASP A 239 -32.71 -17.31 16.48
CA ASP A 239 -32.84 -18.10 17.69
C ASP A 239 -33.06 -19.59 17.36
N SER A 240 -32.24 -20.49 17.92
CA SER A 240 -32.51 -21.93 18.15
C SER A 240 -31.42 -22.57 19.02
N SER A 241 -31.73 -22.73 20.32
CA SER A 241 -31.15 -23.50 21.45
C SER A 241 -30.30 -24.77 21.18
N PRO A 242 -29.57 -25.39 22.17
CA PRO A 242 -29.63 -25.24 23.64
C PRO A 242 -28.29 -25.14 24.42
N ARG A 243 -28.45 -24.81 25.72
CA ARG A 243 -27.44 -24.67 26.80
C ARG A 243 -26.47 -25.85 26.96
N ILE A 244 -25.17 -25.53 27.11
CA ILE A 244 -24.17 -26.38 27.79
C ILE A 244 -23.35 -25.50 28.77
N VAL A 245 -22.94 -26.13 29.85
CA VAL A 245 -22.62 -25.62 31.19
C VAL A 245 -21.30 -24.82 31.27
N LYS A 246 -21.32 -23.74 32.06
CA LYS A 246 -20.14 -22.94 32.47
C LYS A 246 -19.24 -23.74 33.43
N HIS A 247 -17.94 -23.78 33.16
CA HIS A 247 -16.92 -23.93 34.19
C HIS A 247 -15.91 -22.76 34.17
N SER A 248 -15.80 -22.13 35.35
CA SER A 248 -14.83 -21.20 35.95
C SER A 248 -13.60 -20.77 35.13
N GLN A 249 -13.43 -19.48 34.83
CA GLN A 249 -12.79 -18.42 35.65
C GLN A 249 -11.31 -18.65 36.02
N ILE A 250 -10.42 -17.89 35.37
CA ILE A 250 -9.26 -17.24 36.00
C ILE A 250 -9.26 -15.77 35.52
N PRO A 251 -9.09 -14.78 36.41
CA PRO A 251 -9.42 -13.38 36.14
C PRO A 251 -8.21 -12.61 35.60
N THR A 252 -8.34 -12.00 34.42
CA THR A 252 -7.45 -10.89 34.04
C THR A 252 -8.14 -9.60 34.43
N ASN A 253 -7.57 -8.91 35.42
CA ASN A 253 -7.97 -7.56 35.82
C ASN A 253 -8.03 -6.66 34.59
N ILE A 254 -9.25 -6.34 34.16
CA ILE A 254 -9.54 -5.18 33.32
C ILE A 254 -9.17 -3.97 34.19
N VAL A 255 -7.97 -3.44 33.99
CA VAL A 255 -7.70 -2.04 34.32
C VAL A 255 -8.63 -1.25 33.41
N LYS A 256 -9.73 -0.78 33.99
CA LYS A 256 -10.61 0.21 33.39
C LYS A 256 -9.74 1.38 32.93
N GLN A 257 -9.84 1.75 31.65
CA GLN A 257 -9.49 3.11 31.24
C GLN A 257 -10.31 4.07 32.12
N PRO A 258 -9.68 5.03 32.81
CA PRO A 258 -10.45 6.11 33.38
C PRO A 258 -10.98 6.98 32.22
N GLU A 259 -12.29 7.19 32.27
CA GLU A 259 -13.01 8.18 31.48
C GLU A 259 -12.37 9.57 31.61
N ASN A 260 -12.32 10.29 30.48
CA ASN A 260 -12.15 11.74 30.37
C ASN A 260 -10.95 12.38 31.09
N ALA A 261 -9.79 12.41 30.43
CA ALA A 261 -8.81 13.47 30.64
C ALA A 261 -8.83 14.41 29.42
N LYS A 262 -9.34 15.63 29.59
CA LYS A 262 -9.04 16.73 28.66
C LYS A 262 -7.53 16.97 28.79
N MET A 263 -6.73 16.47 27.86
CA MET A 263 -5.30 16.81 27.77
C MET A 263 -5.18 18.33 27.63
N SER A 264 -4.18 18.92 28.28
CA SER A 264 -3.87 20.33 28.08
C SER A 264 -3.35 20.55 26.65
N ASP A 265 -3.55 21.75 26.08
CA ASP A 265 -3.05 22.09 24.73
C ASP A 265 -1.54 21.78 24.58
N LEU A 266 -0.76 21.97 25.65
CA LEU A 266 0.68 21.67 25.67
C LEU A 266 0.97 20.17 25.58
N GLU A 267 0.20 19.31 26.25
CA GLU A 267 0.36 17.85 26.14
C GLU A 267 0.01 17.37 24.73
N HIS A 268 -0.99 17.99 24.09
CA HIS A 268 -1.31 17.74 22.68
C HIS A 268 -0.17 18.14 21.75
N ARG A 269 0.43 19.31 21.96
CA ARG A 269 1.58 19.78 21.17
C ARG A 269 2.82 18.92 21.39
N ALA A 270 3.11 18.52 22.63
CA ALA A 270 4.20 17.62 22.96
C ALA A 270 4.06 16.23 22.30
N SER A 271 2.84 15.70 22.30
CA SER A 271 2.51 14.47 21.60
C SER A 271 2.65 14.61 20.08
N ARG A 272 2.25 15.76 19.52
CA ARG A 272 2.40 16.08 18.09
C ARG A 272 3.87 16.16 17.66
N VAL A 273 4.71 16.88 18.40
CA VAL A 273 6.16 17.00 18.14
C VAL A 273 6.84 15.63 18.14
N THR A 274 6.59 14.82 19.19
CA THR A 274 7.18 13.48 19.27
C THR A 274 6.62 12.51 18.23
N GLY A 275 5.34 12.64 17.89
CA GLY A 275 4.72 11.91 16.78
C GLY A 275 5.36 12.22 15.44
N GLU A 276 5.60 13.51 15.14
CA GLU A 276 6.21 13.92 13.87
C GLU A 276 7.70 13.53 13.78
N ILE A 277 8.44 13.49 14.89
CA ILE A 277 9.80 12.93 14.92
C ILE A 277 9.80 11.45 14.50
N MET A 278 8.87 10.66 15.03
CA MET A 278 8.76 9.23 14.70
C MET A 278 8.30 9.03 13.26
N ARG A 279 7.30 9.80 12.83
CA ARG A 279 6.70 9.72 11.48
C ARG A 279 7.70 10.04 10.37
N ASN A 280 8.55 11.03 10.59
CA ASN A 280 9.57 11.45 9.62
C ASN A 280 10.89 10.70 9.78
N ARG A 281 10.94 9.64 10.61
CA ARG A 281 12.14 8.84 10.90
C ARG A 281 13.32 9.70 11.38
N LEU A 282 13.04 10.75 12.14
CA LEU A 282 14.05 11.66 12.67
C LEU A 282 14.58 11.25 14.05
N SER A 283 14.15 10.11 14.60
CA SER A 283 14.52 9.66 15.95
C SER A 283 16.04 9.68 16.19
N ASP A 284 16.85 9.18 15.25
CA ASP A 284 18.31 9.15 15.42
C ASP A 284 18.97 10.54 15.40
N ARG A 285 18.26 11.59 14.97
CA ARG A 285 18.72 12.99 15.04
C ARG A 285 18.48 13.62 16.40
N PHE A 286 17.49 13.11 17.14
CA PHE A 286 17.03 13.70 18.40
C PHE A 286 17.35 12.84 19.63
N LYS A 287 17.85 11.61 19.42
CA LYS A 287 18.44 10.77 20.46
C LYS A 287 19.71 11.39 21.04
N GLN A 288 19.88 11.25 22.35
CA GLN A 288 21.09 11.57 23.10
C GLN A 288 21.77 10.27 23.58
N GLY A 289 23.01 10.04 23.17
CA GLY A 289 23.75 8.82 23.49
C GLY A 289 23.07 7.56 22.94
N ASP A 290 23.00 6.51 23.75
CA ASP A 290 22.38 5.22 23.41
C ASP A 290 20.90 5.12 23.84
N GLU A 291 20.21 6.26 24.03
CA GLU A 291 18.82 6.26 24.50
C GLU A 291 17.86 5.59 23.49
N SER A 292 16.86 4.87 24.00
CA SER A 292 15.82 4.26 23.17
C SER A 292 14.90 5.33 22.57
N ALA A 293 14.23 5.03 21.45
CA ALA A 293 13.26 5.97 20.87
C ALA A 293 12.12 6.31 21.83
N ILE A 294 11.75 5.39 22.72
CA ILE A 294 10.72 5.59 23.74
C ILE A 294 11.21 6.56 24.83
N ASP A 295 12.47 6.45 25.24
CA ASP A 295 13.06 7.32 26.26
C ASP A 295 13.28 8.74 25.73
N MET A 296 13.72 8.86 24.47
CA MET A 296 13.78 10.13 23.75
C MET A 296 12.40 10.82 23.71
N MET A 297 11.32 10.09 23.38
CA MET A 297 9.97 10.66 23.34
C MET A 297 9.52 11.16 24.71
N LYS A 298 9.74 10.38 25.77
CA LYS A 298 9.40 10.80 27.14
C LYS A 298 10.17 12.06 27.54
N ARG A 299 11.45 12.13 27.20
CA ARG A 299 12.29 13.31 27.45
C ARG A 299 11.74 14.54 26.71
N ILE A 300 11.53 14.46 25.39
CA ILE A 300 11.01 15.58 24.60
C ILE A 300 9.61 16.02 25.08
N GLN A 301 8.74 15.07 25.46
CA GLN A 301 7.44 15.41 26.05
C GLN A 301 7.58 16.14 27.38
N SER A 302 8.56 15.78 28.21
CA SER A 302 8.84 16.47 29.47
C SER A 302 9.53 17.83 29.31
N GLU A 303 10.18 18.09 28.16
CA GLU A 303 10.81 19.38 27.85
C GLU A 303 9.80 20.44 27.40
N ILE A 304 8.69 20.03 26.77
CA ILE A 304 7.66 20.94 26.24
C ILE A 304 6.70 21.34 27.37
N ILE A 305 7.15 22.29 28.19
CA ILE A 305 6.41 22.83 29.34
C ILE A 305 5.82 24.22 29.10
N THR A 306 6.14 24.87 27.97
CA THR A 306 5.62 26.18 27.56
C THR A 306 5.38 26.23 26.06
N ASP A 307 4.48 27.12 25.61
CA ASP A 307 4.20 27.31 24.18
C ASP A 307 5.43 27.76 23.38
N ALA A 308 6.29 28.57 23.99
CA ALA A 308 7.54 29.01 23.35
C ALA A 308 8.49 27.84 23.06
N ILE A 309 8.57 26.85 23.95
CA ILE A 309 9.38 25.65 23.73
C ILE A 309 8.73 24.76 22.67
N ALA A 310 7.39 24.67 22.65
CA ALA A 310 6.67 23.96 21.60
C ALA A 310 6.90 24.58 20.21
N ASP A 311 6.82 25.92 20.09
CA ASP A 311 7.08 26.65 18.84
C ASP A 311 8.52 26.43 18.35
N GLN A 312 9.50 26.38 19.27
CA GLN A 312 10.89 26.08 18.94
C GLN A 312 11.08 24.67 18.40
N TRP A 313 10.40 23.69 18.99
CA TRP A 313 10.42 22.31 18.49
C TRP A 313 9.75 22.17 17.13
N GLU A 314 8.64 22.86 16.92
CA GLU A 314 7.94 22.89 15.63
C GLU A 314 8.81 23.54 14.55
N SER A 315 9.40 24.72 14.81
CA SER A 315 10.33 25.39 13.89
C SER A 315 11.57 24.54 13.59
N LYS A 316 12.14 23.88 14.60
CA LYS A 316 13.29 22.98 14.44
C LYS A 316 12.95 21.79 13.55
N LEU A 317 11.71 21.30 13.61
CA LEU A 317 11.26 20.19 12.76
C LEU A 317 10.93 20.67 11.34
N GLU A 318 10.47 21.91 11.16
CA GLU A 318 10.32 22.55 9.84
C GLU A 318 11.65 22.65 9.09
N GLU A 319 12.78 22.90 9.78
CA GLU A 319 14.12 22.86 9.18
C GLU A 319 14.49 21.48 8.59
N PHE A 320 13.87 20.40 9.10
CA PHE A 320 14.00 19.05 8.56
C PHE A 320 12.91 18.68 7.54
N GLY A 321 12.08 19.65 7.13
CA GLY A 321 11.01 19.47 6.14
C GLY A 321 9.70 18.92 6.69
N VAL A 322 9.52 18.93 8.02
CA VAL A 322 8.25 18.56 8.67
C VAL A 322 7.28 19.73 8.59
N VAL A 323 6.01 19.48 8.26
CA VAL A 323 4.96 20.52 8.19
C VAL A 323 3.87 20.18 9.20
N PHE A 324 3.60 21.09 10.14
CA PHE A 324 2.66 20.94 11.26
C PHE A 324 1.21 21.31 10.94
#